data_AF-A0A844M885-F1
#
_entry.id   AF-A0A844M885-F1
#
_cell.length_a   1.000
_cell.length_b   1.000
_cell.length_c   1.000
_cell.angle_alpha   90.00
_cell.angle_beta   90.00
_cell.angle_gamma   90.00
#
_symmetry.space_group_name_H-M   'P 1'
#
loop_
_entity.id
_entity.type
_entity.pdbx_description
1 polymer ?
#
loop_
_entity_poly.entity_id
_entity_poly.type
_entity_poly.pdbx_seq_one_letter_code
_entity_poly.pdbx_strand_id
1 'polypeptide(L)'
;MTIKEQLLQEIESSPDTILAETLDFLRSLKTKETVTKAKPEAPESAVHIPVNSTGRSLLEHLKTIGKWEGDDLQDCLRLVIATRGKAKFDYDNPFE
;
A
#
# COMPACT_ATOMS: atom_id res chain seq x y z
N MET A 1 -15.13 -30.60 14.52
CA MET A 1 -15.23 -29.27 13.90
C MET A 1 -14.25 -29.22 12.75
N THR A 2 -14.74 -29.22 11.52
CA THR A 2 -13.95 -28.91 10.34
C THR A 2 -13.72 -27.39 10.25
N ILE A 3 -12.67 -26.94 9.55
CA ILE A 3 -12.41 -25.50 9.36
C ILE A 3 -13.62 -24.79 8.73
N LYS A 4 -14.35 -25.49 7.85
CA LYS A 4 -15.56 -24.98 7.22
C LYS A 4 -16.71 -24.78 8.22
N GLU A 5 -16.88 -25.69 9.17
CA GLU A 5 -17.90 -25.56 10.23
C GLU A 5 -17.60 -24.38 11.16
N GLN A 6 -16.34 -24.21 11.56
CA GLN A 6 -15.94 -23.07 12.39
C GLN A 6 -16.17 -21.74 11.68
N LEU A 7 -15.86 -21.67 10.38
CA LEU A 7 -16.09 -20.46 9.59
C LEU A 7 -17.58 -20.12 9.48
N LEU A 8 -18.45 -21.11 9.28
CA LEU A 8 -19.89 -20.88 9.21
C LEU A 8 -20.45 -20.41 10.55
N GLN A 9 -20.00 -21.00 11.66
CA GLN A 9 -20.41 -20.58 13.00
C GLN A 9 -20.02 -19.12 13.28
N GLU A 10 -18.81 -18.71 12.90
CA GLU A 10 -18.34 -17.33 13.09
C GLU A 10 -19.10 -16.32 12.19
N ILE A 11 -19.48 -16.75 10.98
CA ILE A 11 -20.28 -15.93 10.06
C ILE A 11 -21.68 -15.68 10.64
N GLU A 12 -22.31 -16.68 11.24
CA GLU A 12 -23.64 -16.56 11.85
C GLU A 12 -23.66 -15.64 13.08
N SER A 13 -22.55 -15.55 13.83
CA SER A 13 -22.43 -14.70 15.01
C SER A 13 -21.90 -13.27 14.73
N SER A 14 -21.51 -12.97 13.49
CA SER A 14 -20.86 -11.70 13.13
C SER A 14 -21.84 -10.68 12.54
N PRO A 15 -21.63 -9.37 12.78
CA PRO A 15 -22.42 -8.30 12.16
C PRO A 15 -22.03 -8.08 10.68
N ASP A 16 -22.98 -7.58 9.89
CA ASP A 16 -22.85 -7.35 8.44
C ASP A 16 -21.63 -6.51 8.03
N THR A 17 -21.20 -5.56 8.88
CA THR A 17 -20.03 -4.73 8.61
C THR A 17 -18.74 -5.54 8.54
N ILE A 18 -18.56 -6.51 9.44
CA ILE A 18 -17.39 -7.40 9.50
C ILE A 18 -17.49 -8.45 8.40
N LEU A 19 -18.70 -8.92 8.10
CA LEU A 19 -18.94 -9.86 7.00
C LEU A 19 -18.57 -9.27 5.64
N ALA A 20 -18.87 -7.99 5.40
CA ALA A 20 -18.50 -7.30 4.15
C ALA A 20 -16.97 -7.27 3.95
N GLU A 21 -16.21 -6.85 4.96
CA GLU A 21 -14.74 -6.83 4.90
C GLU A 21 -14.14 -8.23 4.73
N THR A 22 -14.69 -9.21 5.45
CA THR A 22 -14.26 -10.62 5.36
C THR A 22 -14.50 -11.21 3.98
N LEU A 23 -15.63 -10.84 3.35
CA LEU A 23 -15.98 -11.29 2.01
C LEU A 23 -15.01 -10.73 0.96
N ASP A 24 -14.67 -9.45 1.06
CA ASP A 24 -13.69 -8.82 0.18
C ASP A 24 -12.29 -9.42 0.36
N PHE A 25 -11.91 -9.72 1.61
CA PHE A 25 -10.66 -10.42 1.89
C PHE A 25 -10.64 -11.83 1.28
N LEU A 26 -11.70 -12.62 1.45
CA LEU A 26 -11.81 -13.96 0.87
C LEU A 26 -11.78 -13.95 -0.67
N ARG A 27 -12.42 -12.94 -1.29
CA ARG A 27 -12.32 -12.74 -2.75
C ARG A 27 -10.87 -12.48 -3.16
N SER A 28 -10.15 -11.65 -2.42
CA SER A 28 -8.74 -11.36 -2.71
C SER A 28 -7.86 -12.61 -2.66
N LEU A 29 -8.09 -13.51 -1.69
CA LEU A 29 -7.36 -14.76 -1.56
C LEU A 29 -7.66 -15.70 -2.74
N LYS A 30 -8.94 -15.82 -3.13
CA LYS A 30 -9.33 -16.60 -4.31
C LYS A 30 -8.69 -16.06 -5.59
N THR A 31 -8.66 -14.75 -5.78
CA THR A 31 -7.99 -14.15 -6.94
C THR A 31 -6.50 -14.50 -6.95
N LYS A 32 -5.82 -14.41 -5.82
CA LYS A 32 -4.41 -14.80 -5.69
C LYS A 32 -4.18 -16.27 -6.02
N GLU A 33 -5.01 -17.18 -5.50
CA GLU A 33 -4.92 -18.61 -5.81
C GLU A 33 -5.16 -18.89 -7.31
N THR A 34 -6.14 -18.24 -7.94
CA THR A 34 -6.41 -18.42 -9.38
C THR A 34 -5.26 -17.93 -10.26
N VAL A 35 -4.58 -16.85 -9.86
CA VAL A 35 -3.38 -16.35 -10.56
C VAL A 35 -2.21 -17.34 -10.43
N THR A 36 -2.05 -17.95 -9.25
CA THR A 36 -1.03 -19.00 -9.04
C THR A 36 -1.33 -20.27 -9.84
N LYS A 37 -2.62 -20.63 -9.99
CA LYS A 37 -3.05 -21.87 -10.67
C LYS A 37 -3.15 -21.74 -12.20
N ALA A 38 -3.29 -20.52 -12.74
CA ALA A 38 -3.35 -20.24 -14.18
C ALA A 38 -1.97 -20.04 -14.83
N LYS A 39 -0.87 -20.11 -14.06
CA LYS A 39 0.48 -20.04 -14.60
C LYS A 39 0.90 -21.43 -15.11
N PRO A 40 1.24 -21.59 -16.40
CA PRO A 40 1.86 -22.83 -16.88
C PRO A 40 3.16 -23.05 -16.11
N GLU A 41 3.40 -24.28 -15.70
CA GLU A 41 4.62 -24.78 -15.06
C GLU A 41 5.87 -24.12 -15.65
N ALA A 42 6.39 -23.11 -14.95
CA ALA A 42 7.72 -22.58 -15.15
C ALA A 42 8.45 -22.83 -13.82
N PRO A 43 9.67 -23.38 -13.86
CA PRO A 43 10.30 -24.01 -12.72
C PRO A 43 10.34 -23.07 -11.52
N GLU A 44 10.14 -23.64 -10.34
CA GLU A 44 10.40 -23.07 -9.02
C GLU A 44 11.88 -22.68 -8.90
N SER A 45 12.19 -21.60 -9.59
CA SER A 45 13.41 -20.84 -9.60
C SER A 45 13.00 -19.61 -10.38
N ALA A 46 12.21 -18.75 -9.75
CA ALA A 46 12.14 -17.37 -10.19
C ALA A 46 13.54 -16.79 -9.98
N VAL A 47 14.43 -17.09 -10.93
CA VAL A 47 15.52 -16.21 -11.30
C VAL A 47 14.82 -14.87 -11.44
N HIS A 48 15.04 -14.00 -10.47
CA HIS A 48 14.60 -12.62 -10.50
C HIS A 48 15.29 -12.02 -11.73
N ILE A 49 14.72 -12.17 -12.92
CA ILE A 49 15.14 -11.40 -14.07
C ILE A 49 14.85 -9.97 -13.63
N PRO A 50 15.88 -9.14 -13.43
CA PRO A 50 15.68 -7.79 -12.95
C PRO A 50 14.97 -7.05 -14.07
N VAL A 51 13.64 -6.96 -13.99
CA VAL A 51 12.89 -6.06 -14.84
C VAL A 51 13.40 -4.68 -14.45
N ASN A 52 14.02 -3.98 -15.41
CA ASN A 52 14.38 -2.57 -15.28
C ASN A 52 13.08 -1.75 -15.24
N SER A 53 12.37 -1.85 -14.13
CA SER A 53 11.24 -1.02 -13.78
C SER A 53 11.77 0.15 -12.97
N THR A 54 11.21 1.33 -13.20
CA THR A 54 11.36 2.51 -12.33
C THR A 54 11.09 2.17 -10.86
N GLY A 55 10.19 1.21 -10.58
CA GLY A 55 9.94 0.72 -9.23
C GLY A 55 11.13 0.01 -8.59
N ARG A 56 11.96 -0.69 -9.36
CA ARG A 56 13.15 -1.38 -8.82
C ARG A 56 14.23 -0.39 -8.42
N SER A 57 14.44 0.67 -9.21
CA SER A 57 15.33 1.78 -8.82
C SER A 57 14.84 2.48 -7.56
N LEU A 58 13.53 2.66 -7.42
CA LEU A 58 12.93 3.25 -6.22
C LEU A 58 13.17 2.38 -4.99
N LEU A 59 12.97 1.06 -5.10
CA LEU A 59 13.20 0.12 -4.01
C LEU A 59 14.67 0.06 -3.58
N GLU A 60 15.62 0.07 -4.53
CA GLU A 60 17.04 0.17 -4.19
C GLU A 60 17.37 1.51 -3.52
N HIS A 61 16.77 2.61 -4.00
CA HIS A 61 16.93 3.92 -3.36
C HIS A 61 16.38 3.95 -1.94
N LEU A 62 15.21 3.35 -1.69
CA LEU A 62 14.62 3.25 -0.35
C LEU A 62 15.44 2.41 0.63
N LYS A 63 16.27 1.46 0.15
CA LYS A 63 17.23 0.75 1.00
C LYS A 63 18.41 1.63 1.41
N THR A 64 18.80 2.57 0.55
CA THR A 64 19.91 3.51 0.81
C THR A 64 19.48 4.73 1.62
N ILE A 65 18.22 5.13 1.51
CA ILE A 65 17.65 6.17 2.35
C ILE A 65 17.48 5.58 3.75
N GLY A 66 18.03 6.25 4.76
CA GLY A 66 17.84 5.87 6.17
C GLY A 66 16.36 5.72 6.49
N LYS A 67 16.03 4.92 7.52
CA LYS A 67 14.63 4.73 7.94
C LYS A 67 13.97 6.10 8.12
N TRP A 68 12.93 6.38 7.33
CA TRP A 68 11.99 7.45 7.64
C TRP A 68 11.23 6.98 8.87
N GLU A 69 11.73 7.40 10.04
CA GLU A 69 11.12 7.11 11.33
C GLU A 69 10.34 8.37 11.73
N GLY A 70 9.01 8.24 11.78
CA GLY A 70 8.10 9.39 11.89
C GLY A 70 8.07 10.03 13.27
N ASP A 71 8.54 11.28 13.34
CA ASP A 71 7.79 12.46 13.83
C ASP A 71 8.41 13.76 13.29
N ASP A 72 9.02 13.71 12.09
CA ASP A 72 9.82 14.78 11.51
C ASP A 72 8.98 15.77 10.67
N LEU A 73 7.67 15.55 10.57
CA LEU A 73 6.75 16.39 9.79
C LEU A 73 6.84 17.86 10.22
N GLN A 74 6.89 18.12 11.52
CA GLN A 74 6.96 19.49 12.06
C GLN A 74 8.29 20.17 11.71
N ASP A 75 9.40 19.43 11.79
CA ASP A 75 10.72 19.96 11.49
C ASP A 75 10.92 20.17 9.97
N CYS A 76 10.43 19.24 9.15
CA CYS A 76 10.36 19.39 7.70
C CYS A 76 9.50 20.61 7.30
N LEU A 77 8.32 20.75 7.91
CA LEU A 77 7.43 21.89 7.65
C LEU A 77 8.10 23.22 8.05
N ARG A 78 8.76 23.26 9.22
CA ARG A 78 9.49 24.44 9.67
C ARG A 78 10.61 24.80 8.70
N LEU A 79 11.35 23.82 8.20
CA LEU A 79 12.41 24.03 7.22
C LEU A 79 11.86 24.59 5.91
N VAL A 80 10.75 24.07 5.39
CA VAL A 80 10.09 24.60 4.18
C VAL A 80 9.62 26.04 4.40
N ILE A 81 8.98 26.34 5.53
CA ILE A 81 8.54 27.71 5.84
C ILE A 81 9.72 28.68 5.97
N ALA A 82 10.85 28.24 6.51
CA ALA A 82 12.05 29.05 6.66
C ALA A 82 12.79 29.27 5.34
N THR A 83 12.81 28.27 4.46
CA THR A 83 13.58 28.28 3.21
C THR A 83 12.78 28.71 1.99
N ARG A 84 11.44 28.70 2.05
CA ARG A 84 10.61 29.14 0.92
C ARG A 84 10.94 30.59 0.57
N GLY A 85 11.10 30.86 -0.72
CA GLY A 85 11.22 32.22 -1.23
C GLY A 85 10.00 33.03 -0.81
N LYS A 86 10.21 34.24 -0.30
CA LYS A 86 9.12 35.19 -0.05
C LYS A 86 8.61 35.68 -1.41
N ALA A 87 7.77 34.87 -2.04
CA ALA A 87 7.05 35.27 -3.22
C ALA A 87 5.99 36.29 -2.78
N LYS A 88 6.20 37.55 -3.12
CA LYS A 88 5.15 38.55 -3.08
C LYS A 88 4.47 38.49 -4.44
N PHE A 89 3.22 38.06 -4.44
CA PHE A 89 2.40 38.13 -5.62
C PHE A 89 1.62 39.44 -5.54
N ASP A 90 1.90 40.38 -6.42
CA ASP A 90 1.08 41.57 -6.60
C ASP A 90 -0.20 41.16 -7.35
N TYR A 91 -1.08 40.45 -6.66
CA TYR A 91 -2.46 40.25 -7.13
C TYR A 91 -3.36 41.07 -6.21
N ASP A 92 -4.09 42.02 -6.80
CA ASP A 92 -5.30 42.54 -6.18
C ASP A 92 -6.20 41.32 -5.91
N ASN A 93 -6.46 41.04 -4.63
CA ASN A 93 -7.33 39.94 -4.23
C ASN A 93 -8.75 40.25 -4.74
N PRO A 94 -9.29 39.52 -5.73
CA PRO A 94 -10.62 39.82 -6.28
C PRO A 94 -11.77 39.44 -5.32
N PHE A 95 -11.42 38.93 -4.14
CA PHE A 95 -12.35 38.51 -3.08
C PHE A 95 -12.20 39.32 -1.78
N GLU A 96 -11.37 40.38 -1.76
CA GLU A 96 -11.44 41.44 -0.74
C GLU A 96 -12.42 42.54 -1.15
#